data_AF-A0A932HRE3-F1
#
_entry.id   AF-A0A932HRE3-F1
#
_cell.length_a   1.000
_cell.length_b   1.000
_cell.length_c   1.000
_cell.angle_alpha   90.00
_cell.angle_beta   90.00
_cell.angle_gamma   90.00
#
_symmetry.space_group_name_H-M   'P 1'
#
loop_
_entity.id
_entity.type
_entity.pdbx_description
1 polymer ?
#
loop_
_entity_poly.entity_id
_entity_poly.type
_entity_poly.pdbx_seq_one_letter_code
_entity_poly.pdbx_strand_id
1 'polypeptide(L)'
;MENIRPPAVAGMFYEADPARLARTVATLLDQAEPGVVQGSLRGLVVPHAGYMYSGSTAAAGYRLLKGIQFDVVVIVAPSHRDYFEGAAIYPGAGYRTPIGDVAIEPEVREELVAGSRVLAMKEEGHRTEHSVEVQLPFLQKVLGDFSFVPIVMGNQARGTCELLAADLVRTLRGRKALLLASSDLSHYHPYDLALSLDRIVLKDVEAFDEESLLMNLENDSAEACGGGPIVVVMKALKELGANRSQILFYCNSGDVTGKKDGVVGYLSAAFTQKN
;
A
#
# COMPACT_ATOMS: atom_id res chain seq x y z
N MET A 1 -10.49 24.13 -14.11
CA MET A 1 -9.24 23.37 -13.92
C MET A 1 -9.56 22.25 -12.97
N GLU A 2 -9.26 21.00 -13.34
CA GLU A 2 -9.45 19.86 -12.45
C GLU A 2 -8.52 19.98 -11.24
N ASN A 3 -9.03 19.66 -10.05
CA ASN A 3 -8.27 19.75 -8.80
C ASN A 3 -7.32 18.54 -8.70
N ILE A 4 -6.06 18.72 -9.10
CA ILE A 4 -5.01 17.69 -9.06
C ILE A 4 -4.10 17.95 -7.86
N ARG A 5 -3.92 16.93 -7.02
CA ARG A 5 -3.03 17.00 -5.86
C ARG A 5 -1.56 17.07 -6.32
N PRO A 6 -0.78 18.11 -5.96
CA PRO A 6 0.64 18.16 -6.29
C PRO A 6 1.45 17.10 -5.51
N PRO A 7 2.66 16.72 -5.97
CA PRO A 7 3.53 15.84 -5.20
C PRO A 7 4.00 16.54 -3.93
N ALA A 8 3.95 15.85 -2.80
CA ALA A 8 4.34 16.37 -1.49
C ALA A 8 5.78 15.97 -1.11
N VAL A 9 6.33 14.89 -1.69
CA VAL A 9 7.64 14.33 -1.28
C VAL A 9 8.62 14.12 -2.45
N ALA A 10 8.32 14.67 -3.63
CA ALA A 10 9.28 14.71 -4.74
C ALA A 10 10.55 15.47 -4.36
N GLY A 11 11.71 14.87 -4.58
CA GLY A 11 13.01 15.37 -4.16
C GLY A 11 13.42 14.95 -2.74
N MET A 12 12.53 14.29 -1.99
CA MET A 12 12.80 13.78 -0.64
C MET A 12 12.74 12.26 -0.57
N PHE A 13 11.62 11.67 -0.97
CA PHE A 13 11.41 10.21 -0.93
C PHE A 13 11.81 9.54 -2.24
N TYR A 14 11.75 10.29 -3.34
CA TYR A 14 12.10 9.87 -4.68
C TYR A 14 12.54 11.10 -5.48
N GLU A 15 13.13 10.92 -6.66
CA GLU A 15 13.69 12.02 -7.44
C GLU A 15 12.62 12.98 -8.00
N ALA A 16 12.84 14.28 -7.88
CA ALA A 16 11.94 15.29 -8.47
C ALA A 16 12.10 15.42 -10.00
N ASP A 17 13.25 15.02 -10.56
CA ASP A 17 13.47 15.04 -12.00
C ASP A 17 12.76 13.84 -12.67
N PRO A 18 11.85 14.07 -13.64
CA PRO A 18 11.05 13.02 -14.26
C PRO A 18 11.88 11.89 -14.88
N ALA A 19 12.98 12.25 -15.55
CA ALA A 19 13.81 11.29 -16.26
C ALA A 19 14.65 10.44 -15.30
N ARG A 20 15.14 11.03 -14.19
CA ARG A 20 15.81 10.30 -13.11
C ARG A 20 14.83 9.37 -12.40
N LEU A 21 13.66 9.86 -12.00
CA LEU A 21 12.65 9.04 -11.32
C LEU A 21 12.25 7.82 -12.16
N ALA A 22 11.95 8.04 -13.45
CA ALA A 22 11.57 6.97 -14.37
C ALA A 22 12.69 5.93 -14.54
N ARG A 23 13.97 6.35 -14.52
CA ARG A 23 15.12 5.44 -14.55
C ARG A 23 15.28 4.69 -13.23
N THR A 24 15.21 5.36 -12.09
CA THR A 24 15.31 4.75 -10.76
C THR A 24 14.26 3.65 -10.59
N VAL A 25 12.99 3.96 -10.88
CA VAL A 25 11.89 2.96 -10.81
C VAL A 25 12.15 1.80 -11.78
N ALA A 26 12.58 2.06 -13.02
CA ALA A 26 12.91 1.00 -13.97
C ALA A 26 14.04 0.09 -13.47
N THR A 27 15.11 0.67 -12.95
CA THR A 27 16.24 -0.07 -12.40
C THR A 27 15.84 -0.92 -11.20
N LEU A 28 15.07 -0.38 -10.26
CA LEU A 28 14.57 -1.14 -9.11
C LEU A 28 13.70 -2.32 -9.57
N LEU A 29 12.81 -2.10 -10.52
CA LEU A 29 11.97 -3.16 -11.10
C LEU A 29 12.79 -4.22 -11.83
N ASP A 30 13.85 -3.84 -12.54
CA ASP A 30 14.70 -4.77 -13.29
C ASP A 30 15.64 -5.59 -12.39
N GLN A 31 16.07 -5.02 -11.27
CA GLN A 31 16.91 -5.70 -10.27
C GLN A 31 16.12 -6.60 -9.34
N ALA A 32 14.81 -6.34 -9.14
CA ALA A 32 13.95 -7.21 -8.36
C ALA A 32 13.85 -8.59 -9.04
N GLU A 33 14.21 -9.64 -8.30
CA GLU A 33 14.03 -11.01 -8.77
C GLU A 33 12.54 -11.29 -8.96
N PRO A 34 12.11 -11.86 -10.10
CA PRO A 34 10.71 -12.22 -10.30
C PRO A 34 10.36 -13.37 -9.34
N GLY A 35 9.69 -13.04 -8.24
CA GLY A 35 9.00 -14.04 -7.44
C GLY A 35 7.99 -14.77 -8.33
N VAL A 36 7.97 -16.10 -8.29
CA VAL A 36 6.94 -16.87 -9.01
C VAL A 36 5.75 -17.00 -8.07
N VAL A 37 4.68 -16.25 -8.34
CA VAL A 37 3.39 -16.41 -7.65
C VAL A 37 2.47 -17.30 -8.46
N GLN A 38 1.76 -18.20 -7.79
CA GLN A 38 0.76 -19.06 -8.43
C GLN A 38 -0.64 -18.44 -8.35
N GLY A 39 -1.41 -18.59 -9.42
CA GLY A 39 -2.80 -18.10 -9.49
C GLY A 39 -2.90 -16.67 -10.00
N SER A 40 -4.10 -16.11 -9.90
CA SER A 40 -4.40 -14.74 -10.32
C SER A 40 -4.05 -13.75 -9.21
N LEU A 41 -3.20 -12.76 -9.51
CA LEU A 41 -2.81 -11.72 -8.56
C LEU A 41 -4.00 -10.79 -8.25
N ARG A 42 -4.29 -10.58 -6.96
CA ARG A 42 -5.42 -9.78 -6.48
C ARG A 42 -5.00 -8.59 -5.62
N GLY A 43 -3.84 -8.66 -4.96
CA GLY A 43 -3.35 -7.56 -4.15
C GLY A 43 -1.91 -7.70 -3.71
N LEU A 44 -1.39 -6.64 -3.10
CA LEU A 44 -0.03 -6.59 -2.55
C LEU A 44 -0.01 -5.86 -1.19
N VAL A 45 0.96 -6.21 -0.36
CA VAL A 45 1.50 -5.31 0.67
C VAL A 45 2.82 -4.74 0.13
N VAL A 46 3.02 -3.42 0.25
CA VAL A 46 4.24 -2.74 -0.21
C VAL A 46 4.63 -1.60 0.75
N PRO A 47 5.94 -1.33 0.91
CA PRO A 47 6.43 -0.27 1.79
C PRO A 47 6.25 1.13 1.20
N HIS A 48 6.44 2.16 2.04
CA HIS A 48 6.34 3.56 1.62
C HIS A 48 7.46 4.48 2.11
N ALA A 49 8.54 3.95 2.69
CA ALA A 49 9.76 4.74 2.88
C ALA A 49 10.35 5.26 1.55
N GLY A 50 11.33 6.16 1.64
CA GLY A 50 12.04 6.66 0.47
C GLY A 50 12.68 5.53 -0.34
N TYR A 51 12.72 5.69 -1.66
CA TYR A 51 13.13 4.64 -2.61
C TYR A 51 14.55 4.12 -2.39
N MET A 52 15.42 4.97 -1.86
CA MET A 52 16.78 4.57 -1.46
C MET A 52 16.81 3.52 -0.33
N TYR A 53 15.73 3.37 0.43
CA TYR A 53 15.62 2.41 1.53
C TYR A 53 14.72 1.23 1.17
N SER A 54 13.48 1.49 0.74
CA SER A 54 12.47 0.43 0.57
C SER A 54 12.13 0.13 -0.89
N GLY A 55 12.73 0.86 -1.84
CA GLY A 55 12.39 0.76 -3.26
C GLY A 55 12.62 -0.63 -3.86
N SER A 56 13.67 -1.33 -3.43
CA SER A 56 13.93 -2.72 -3.85
C SER A 56 12.86 -3.68 -3.34
N THR A 57 12.37 -3.46 -2.12
CA THR A 57 11.29 -4.24 -1.52
C THR A 57 9.98 -4.00 -2.24
N ALA A 58 9.60 -2.73 -2.47
CA ALA A 58 8.41 -2.39 -3.25
C ALA A 58 8.45 -2.99 -4.67
N ALA A 59 9.62 -2.93 -5.33
CA ALA A 59 9.81 -3.46 -6.67
C ALA A 59 9.52 -4.96 -6.79
N ALA A 60 9.79 -5.76 -5.74
CA ALA A 60 9.50 -7.19 -5.72
C ALA A 60 8.00 -7.48 -5.97
N GLY A 61 7.11 -6.69 -5.36
CA GLY A 61 5.66 -6.78 -5.59
C GLY A 61 5.23 -6.17 -6.92
N TYR A 62 5.67 -4.95 -7.22
CA TYR A 62 5.24 -4.24 -8.43
C TYR A 62 5.62 -4.93 -9.73
N ARG A 63 6.75 -5.63 -9.77
CA ARG A 63 7.18 -6.38 -10.95
C ARG A 63 6.15 -7.43 -11.38
N LEU A 64 5.39 -8.00 -10.43
CA LEU A 64 4.35 -9.00 -10.71
C LEU A 64 3.16 -8.44 -11.49
N LEU A 65 2.96 -7.12 -11.47
CA LEU A 65 1.84 -6.47 -12.17
C LEU A 65 2.09 -6.31 -13.68
N LYS A 66 3.33 -6.50 -14.16
CA LYS A 66 3.69 -6.20 -15.54
C LYS A 66 2.86 -7.04 -16.52
N GLY A 67 2.12 -6.36 -17.40
CA GLY A 67 1.27 -6.99 -18.40
C GLY A 67 -0.11 -7.44 -17.87
N ILE A 68 -0.44 -7.14 -16.61
CA ILE A 68 -1.76 -7.39 -16.05
C ILE A 68 -2.59 -6.11 -16.12
N GLN A 69 -3.76 -6.18 -16.75
CA GLN A 69 -4.75 -5.10 -16.71
C GLN A 69 -5.71 -5.32 -15.55
N PHE A 70 -6.07 -4.24 -14.86
CA PHE A 70 -7.05 -4.20 -13.79
C PHE A 70 -8.13 -3.18 -14.13
N ASP A 71 -9.37 -3.44 -13.69
CA ASP A 71 -10.48 -2.51 -13.89
C ASP A 71 -10.35 -1.29 -12.98
N VAL A 72 -9.75 -1.47 -11.80
CA VAL A 72 -9.48 -0.41 -10.82
C VAL A 72 -8.33 -0.82 -9.90
N VAL A 73 -7.51 0.16 -9.53
CA VAL A 73 -6.49 0.02 -8.47
C VAL A 73 -6.98 0.75 -7.21
N VAL A 74 -6.95 0.10 -6.06
CA VAL A 74 -7.26 0.73 -4.77
C VAL A 74 -6.03 0.68 -3.89
N ILE A 75 -5.63 1.83 -3.35
CA ILE A 75 -4.50 1.94 -2.42
C ILE A 75 -5.07 2.32 -1.06
N VAL A 76 -4.89 1.46 -0.07
CA VAL A 76 -5.21 1.74 1.33
C VAL A 76 -3.91 2.03 2.05
N ALA A 77 -3.83 3.18 2.70
CA ALA A 77 -2.61 3.66 3.32
C ALA A 77 -2.90 4.36 4.66
N PRO A 78 -1.93 4.45 5.57
CA PRO A 78 -2.11 5.18 6.82
C PRO A 78 -1.90 6.69 6.63
N SER A 79 -2.50 7.48 7.52
CA SER A 79 -2.15 8.89 7.72
C SER A 79 -1.03 9.02 8.76
N HIS A 80 0.06 9.69 8.39
CA HIS A 80 1.18 10.04 9.26
C HIS A 80 1.13 11.49 9.75
N ARG A 81 0.39 12.35 9.04
CA ARG A 81 0.39 13.80 9.27
C ARG A 81 -0.80 14.26 10.09
N ASP A 82 -1.97 13.69 9.82
CA ASP A 82 -3.24 14.10 10.41
C ASP A 82 -3.92 12.90 11.06
N TYR A 83 -4.38 13.03 12.30
CA TYR A 83 -5.32 12.07 12.87
C TYR A 83 -6.75 12.50 12.57
N PHE A 84 -7.59 11.58 12.12
CA PHE A 84 -9.01 11.80 11.93
C PHE A 84 -9.78 10.48 12.06
N GLU A 85 -11.05 10.57 12.43
CA GLU A 85 -11.90 9.38 12.53
C GLU A 85 -12.19 8.79 11.15
N GLY A 86 -12.14 7.46 11.07
CA GLY A 86 -12.39 6.69 9.85
C GLY A 86 -11.28 6.79 8.81
N ALA A 87 -11.70 6.93 7.55
CA ALA A 87 -10.85 6.99 6.37
C ALA A 87 -11.33 8.08 5.39
N ALA A 88 -10.41 8.53 4.53
CA ALA A 88 -10.62 9.59 3.57
C ALA A 88 -10.29 9.13 2.16
N ILE A 89 -11.05 9.63 1.17
CA ILE A 89 -10.64 9.66 -0.23
C ILE A 89 -10.50 11.10 -0.69
N TYR A 90 -9.47 11.39 -1.49
CA TYR A 90 -9.25 12.72 -2.02
C TYR A 90 -10.41 13.15 -2.95
N PRO A 91 -11.04 14.33 -2.73
CA PRO A 91 -12.18 14.80 -3.53
C PRO A 91 -11.80 15.28 -4.93
N GLY A 92 -10.50 15.53 -5.19
CA GLY A 92 -10.03 16.00 -6.48
C GLY A 92 -10.04 14.93 -7.58
N ALA A 93 -9.53 15.30 -8.74
CA ALA A 93 -9.56 14.47 -9.95
C ALA A 93 -8.38 13.50 -10.05
N GLY A 94 -7.28 13.73 -9.32
CA GLY A 94 -6.06 12.95 -9.50
C GLY A 94 -4.90 13.39 -8.62
N TYR A 95 -3.81 12.64 -8.73
CA TYR A 95 -2.52 12.91 -8.11
C TYR A 95 -1.48 13.19 -9.18
N ARG A 96 -0.63 14.19 -8.98
CA ARG A 96 0.53 14.46 -9.82
C ARG A 96 1.77 13.81 -9.27
N THR A 97 2.52 13.12 -10.12
CA THR A 97 3.91 12.72 -9.88
C THR A 97 4.83 13.46 -10.87
N PRO A 98 6.17 13.42 -10.70
CA PRO A 98 7.07 13.92 -11.73
C PRO A 98 6.95 13.21 -13.09
N ILE A 99 6.47 11.96 -13.13
CA ILE A 99 6.33 11.18 -14.38
C ILE A 99 5.00 11.50 -15.10
N GLY A 100 4.00 11.99 -14.37
CA GLY A 100 2.71 12.39 -14.93
C GLY A 100 1.59 12.36 -13.90
N ASP A 101 0.40 12.75 -14.34
CA ASP A 101 -0.80 12.72 -13.53
C ASP A 101 -1.42 11.31 -13.54
N VAL A 102 -2.04 10.92 -12.42
CA VAL A 102 -2.81 9.68 -12.27
C VAL A 102 -4.22 10.05 -11.84
N ALA A 103 -5.21 9.67 -12.64
CA ALA A 103 -6.60 10.01 -12.40
C ALA A 103 -7.22 9.16 -11.28
N ILE A 104 -8.02 9.77 -10.42
CA ILE A 104 -8.87 9.05 -9.48
C ILE A 104 -10.08 8.50 -10.22
N GLU A 105 -10.46 7.25 -9.95
CA GLU A 105 -11.63 6.60 -10.55
C GLU A 105 -12.94 7.12 -9.91
N PRO A 106 -13.69 8.02 -10.57
CA PRO A 106 -14.83 8.69 -9.93
C PRO A 106 -15.97 7.73 -9.58
N GLU A 107 -16.26 6.74 -10.44
CA GLU A 107 -17.38 5.81 -10.23
C GLU A 107 -17.16 4.99 -8.95
N VAL A 108 -15.98 4.37 -8.84
CA VAL A 108 -15.63 3.53 -7.68
C VAL A 108 -15.51 4.38 -6.41
N ARG A 109 -14.94 5.57 -6.49
CA ARG A 109 -14.89 6.52 -5.37
C ARG A 109 -16.29 6.86 -4.86
N GLU A 110 -17.22 7.17 -5.75
CA GLU A 110 -18.59 7.56 -5.39
C GLU A 110 -19.37 6.39 -4.80
N GLU A 111 -19.26 5.18 -5.36
CA GLU A 111 -19.87 3.96 -4.82
C GLU A 111 -19.35 3.57 -3.42
N LEU A 112 -18.05 3.78 -3.19
CA LEU A 112 -17.43 3.55 -1.88
C LEU A 112 -18.00 4.52 -0.83
N VAL A 113 -18.01 5.82 -1.13
CA VAL A 113 -18.46 6.85 -0.19
C VAL A 113 -19.96 6.79 0.08
N ALA A 114 -20.79 6.56 -0.94
CA ALA A 114 -22.25 6.60 -0.80
C ALA A 114 -22.81 5.56 0.19
N GLY A 115 -22.13 4.42 0.36
CA GLY A 115 -22.55 3.35 1.27
C GLY A 115 -21.78 3.29 2.59
N SER A 116 -20.79 4.16 2.79
CA SER A 116 -19.87 4.02 3.91
C SER A 116 -20.30 4.79 5.16
N ARG A 117 -19.98 4.22 6.32
CA ARG A 117 -20.11 4.87 7.63
C ARG A 117 -18.77 5.41 8.16
N VAL A 118 -17.67 5.05 7.53
CA VAL A 118 -16.30 5.36 7.99
C VAL A 118 -15.48 6.08 6.92
N LEU A 119 -15.92 6.07 5.67
CA LEU A 119 -15.20 6.64 4.53
C LEU A 119 -15.93 7.87 4.00
N ALA A 120 -15.21 8.96 3.81
CA ALA A 120 -15.74 10.19 3.24
C ALA A 120 -14.75 10.86 2.28
N MET A 121 -15.24 11.73 1.39
CA MET A 121 -14.34 12.56 0.59
C MET A 121 -13.80 13.72 1.42
N LYS A 122 -12.48 13.75 1.64
CA LYS A 122 -11.80 14.79 2.43
C LYS A 122 -10.43 15.09 1.86
N GLU A 123 -9.98 16.35 1.98
CA GLU A 123 -8.58 16.70 1.69
C GLU A 123 -7.64 16.31 2.86
N GLU A 124 -8.20 16.22 4.07
CA GLU A 124 -7.52 15.74 5.27
C GLU A 124 -6.93 14.34 5.06
N GLY A 125 -5.69 14.10 5.50
CA GLY A 125 -4.98 12.85 5.23
C GLY A 125 -4.38 12.76 3.83
N HIS A 126 -4.65 13.70 2.91
CA HIS A 126 -4.06 13.67 1.57
C HIS A 126 -3.02 14.78 1.35
N ARG A 127 -3.22 16.00 1.88
CA ARG A 127 -2.42 17.21 1.56
C ARG A 127 -0.91 16.99 1.49
N THR A 128 -0.32 16.50 2.57
CA THR A 128 1.13 16.29 2.72
C THR A 128 1.49 14.84 3.04
N GLU A 129 0.50 13.94 2.94
CA GLU A 129 0.68 12.51 3.15
C GLU A 129 1.40 11.86 1.98
N HIS A 130 2.30 10.94 2.26
CA HIS A 130 3.20 10.34 1.29
C HIS A 130 2.88 8.88 0.99
N SER A 131 2.22 8.18 1.92
CA SER A 131 2.02 6.73 1.89
C SER A 131 1.34 6.22 0.61
N VAL A 132 0.38 6.98 0.07
CA VAL A 132 -0.23 6.74 -1.25
C VAL A 132 0.69 7.19 -2.40
N GLU A 133 1.25 8.39 -2.31
CA GLU A 133 1.98 9.06 -3.40
C GLU A 133 3.18 8.25 -3.89
N VAL A 134 3.96 7.70 -2.95
CA VAL A 134 5.17 6.94 -3.25
C VAL A 134 4.91 5.63 -4.02
N GLN A 135 3.66 5.17 -4.07
CA GLN A 135 3.26 3.99 -4.83
C GLN A 135 3.06 4.29 -6.32
N LEU A 136 2.72 5.53 -6.65
CA LEU A 136 2.27 5.91 -7.99
C LEU A 136 3.36 5.79 -9.08
N PRO A 137 4.62 6.20 -8.86
CA PRO A 137 5.65 6.04 -9.88
C PRO A 137 5.89 4.59 -10.30
N PHE A 138 5.83 3.64 -9.36
CA PHE A 138 5.90 2.21 -9.67
C PHE A 138 4.72 1.75 -10.51
N LEU A 139 3.49 2.12 -10.12
CA LEU A 139 2.27 1.77 -10.84
C LEU A 139 2.24 2.35 -12.26
N GLN A 140 2.59 3.62 -12.43
CA GLN A 140 2.72 4.27 -13.75
C GLN A 140 3.70 3.50 -14.64
N LYS A 141 4.77 2.95 -14.07
CA LYS A 141 5.77 2.20 -14.83
C LYS A 141 5.30 0.81 -15.26
N VAL A 142 4.53 0.11 -14.43
CA VAL A 142 4.15 -1.30 -14.69
C VAL A 142 2.76 -1.48 -15.31
N LEU A 143 1.84 -0.54 -15.09
CA LEU A 143 0.47 -0.57 -15.63
C LEU A 143 0.28 0.35 -16.85
N GLY A 144 1.11 1.39 -17.01
CA GLY A 144 0.89 2.41 -18.03
C GLY A 144 -0.27 3.33 -17.65
N ASP A 145 -1.30 3.39 -18.49
CA ASP A 145 -2.51 4.18 -18.22
C ASP A 145 -3.46 3.40 -17.30
N PHE A 146 -3.78 3.98 -16.15
CA PHE A 146 -4.72 3.43 -15.17
C PHE A 146 -5.39 4.54 -14.35
N SER A 147 -6.52 4.23 -13.75
CA SER A 147 -7.17 5.03 -12.70
C SER A 147 -7.10 4.31 -11.36
N PHE A 148 -7.22 5.05 -10.25
CA PHE A 148 -7.11 4.48 -8.92
C PHE A 148 -8.01 5.15 -7.88
N VAL A 149 -8.13 4.55 -6.70
CA VAL A 149 -8.80 5.15 -5.54
C VAL A 149 -7.81 5.22 -4.37
N PRO A 150 -7.41 6.44 -3.94
CA PRO A 150 -6.56 6.64 -2.77
C PRO A 150 -7.40 6.67 -1.49
N ILE A 151 -7.26 5.65 -0.65
CA ILE A 151 -7.89 5.61 0.68
C ILE A 151 -6.82 5.83 1.73
N VAL A 152 -6.96 6.88 2.54
CA VAL A 152 -6.09 7.15 3.68
C VAL A 152 -6.85 6.91 4.98
N MET A 153 -6.33 6.03 5.84
CA MET A 153 -6.90 5.73 7.15
C MET A 153 -6.32 6.66 8.21
N GLY A 154 -7.18 7.47 8.82
CA GLY A 154 -6.81 8.29 9.98
C GLY A 154 -6.93 7.50 11.29
N ASN A 155 -7.95 6.64 11.39
CA ASN A 155 -8.15 5.72 12.49
C ASN A 155 -8.03 4.27 11.97
N GLN A 156 -7.16 3.47 12.59
CA GLN A 156 -6.87 2.08 12.20
C GLN A 156 -7.45 1.04 13.18
N ALA A 157 -8.36 1.43 14.06
CA ALA A 157 -9.00 0.52 15.00
C ALA A 157 -9.87 -0.52 14.29
N ARG A 158 -10.07 -1.68 14.94
CA ARG A 158 -10.86 -2.82 14.44
C ARG A 158 -12.17 -2.44 13.78
N GLY A 159 -12.99 -1.62 14.44
CA GLY A 159 -14.29 -1.20 13.88
C GLY A 159 -14.16 -0.47 12.54
N THR A 160 -13.15 0.38 12.39
CA THR A 160 -12.86 1.05 11.11
C THR A 160 -12.36 0.06 10.07
N CYS A 161 -11.47 -0.85 10.44
CA CYS A 161 -10.95 -1.89 9.55
C CYS A 161 -12.06 -2.80 9.02
N GLU A 162 -12.95 -3.27 9.89
CA GLU A 162 -14.08 -4.14 9.52
C GLU A 162 -15.05 -3.44 8.56
N LEU A 163 -15.46 -2.21 8.88
CA LEU A 163 -16.40 -1.45 8.07
C LEU A 163 -15.80 -1.09 6.70
N LEU A 164 -14.54 -0.66 6.66
CA LEU A 164 -13.86 -0.32 5.42
C LEU A 164 -13.64 -1.54 4.53
N ALA A 165 -13.27 -2.69 5.10
CA ALA A 165 -13.16 -3.95 4.35
C ALA A 165 -14.51 -4.33 3.72
N ALA A 166 -15.61 -4.22 4.47
CA ALA A 166 -16.95 -4.50 3.96
C ALA A 166 -17.34 -3.56 2.80
N ASP A 167 -16.99 -2.27 2.89
CA ASP A 167 -17.20 -1.30 1.81
C ASP A 167 -16.43 -1.64 0.53
N LEU A 168 -15.17 -2.07 0.67
CA LEU A 168 -14.36 -2.55 -0.44
C LEU A 168 -14.96 -3.80 -1.08
N VAL A 169 -15.37 -4.79 -0.28
CA VAL A 169 -15.97 -6.04 -0.78
C VAL A 169 -17.26 -5.74 -1.54
N ARG A 170 -18.14 -4.90 -0.98
CA ARG A 170 -19.40 -4.52 -1.62
C ARG A 170 -19.16 -3.87 -2.97
N THR A 171 -18.21 -2.95 -3.06
CA THR A 171 -17.99 -2.11 -4.24
C THR A 171 -17.18 -2.81 -5.34
N LEU A 172 -16.20 -3.64 -4.95
CA LEU A 172 -15.27 -4.27 -5.88
C LEU A 172 -15.73 -5.66 -6.35
N ARG A 173 -16.85 -6.17 -5.84
CA ARG A 173 -17.41 -7.47 -6.25
C ARG A 173 -17.70 -7.49 -7.76
N GLY A 174 -17.18 -8.51 -8.44
CA GLY A 174 -17.32 -8.65 -9.89
C GLY A 174 -16.34 -7.82 -10.72
N ARG A 175 -15.54 -6.93 -10.10
CA ARG A 175 -14.47 -6.18 -10.75
C ARG A 175 -13.13 -6.93 -10.61
N LYS A 176 -12.27 -6.86 -11.62
CA LYS A 176 -10.86 -7.24 -11.54
C LYS A 176 -10.07 -6.10 -10.87
N ALA A 177 -10.27 -5.95 -9.57
CA ALA A 177 -9.59 -4.93 -8.77
C ALA A 177 -8.20 -5.41 -8.29
N LEU A 178 -7.25 -4.49 -8.25
CA LEU A 178 -5.98 -4.63 -7.51
C LEU A 178 -6.10 -3.87 -6.19
N LEU A 179 -5.94 -4.54 -5.05
CA LEU A 179 -5.88 -3.89 -3.74
C LEU A 179 -4.44 -3.83 -3.22
N LEU A 180 -3.99 -2.64 -2.85
CA LEU A 180 -2.66 -2.39 -2.28
C LEU A 180 -2.77 -1.91 -0.84
N ALA A 181 -2.08 -2.59 0.08
CA ALA A 181 -1.84 -2.08 1.42
C ALA A 181 -0.46 -1.43 1.45
N SER A 182 -0.43 -0.14 1.77
CA SER A 182 0.82 0.61 1.93
C SER A 182 1.24 0.62 3.39
N SER A 183 2.38 -0.01 3.71
CA SER A 183 2.89 -0.08 5.08
C SER A 183 4.39 -0.35 5.13
N ASP A 184 5.10 0.45 5.93
CA ASP A 184 6.33 0.02 6.58
C ASP A 184 5.99 -0.75 7.89
N LEU A 185 6.94 -1.51 8.45
CA LEU A 185 6.73 -2.34 9.64
C LEU A 185 7.16 -1.62 10.93
N SER A 186 7.97 -2.25 11.79
CA SER A 186 8.46 -1.62 13.02
C SER A 186 9.35 -0.41 12.74
N HIS A 187 9.36 0.58 13.64
CA HIS A 187 10.03 1.87 13.43
C HIS A 187 11.02 2.23 14.53
N TYR A 188 12.26 2.55 14.13
CA TYR A 188 13.31 3.11 14.99
C TYR A 188 13.72 2.23 16.18
N HIS A 189 13.48 0.92 16.09
CA HIS A 189 13.96 -0.05 17.05
C HIS A 189 15.39 -0.51 16.71
N PRO A 190 16.17 -0.95 17.71
CA PRO A 190 17.40 -1.69 17.46
C PRO A 190 17.12 -2.91 16.57
N TYR A 191 18.07 -3.24 15.69
CA TYR A 191 17.90 -4.22 14.63
C TYR A 191 17.26 -5.56 15.07
N ASP A 192 17.74 -6.16 16.16
CA ASP A 192 17.22 -7.46 16.62
C ASP A 192 15.78 -7.39 17.16
N LEU A 193 15.41 -6.26 17.79
CA LEU A 193 14.04 -6.03 18.25
C LEU A 193 13.12 -5.79 17.05
N ALA A 194 13.55 -4.98 16.07
CA ALA A 194 12.81 -4.75 14.84
C ALA A 194 12.54 -6.07 14.11
N LEU A 195 13.56 -6.93 13.96
CA LEU A 195 13.38 -8.27 13.39
C LEU A 195 12.35 -9.11 14.14
N SER A 196 12.29 -9.02 15.48
CA SER A 196 11.36 -9.81 16.29
C SER A 196 9.91 -9.35 16.13
N LEU A 197 9.67 -8.04 16.08
CA LEU A 197 8.35 -7.44 15.87
C LEU A 197 7.87 -7.71 14.43
N ASP A 198 8.73 -7.47 13.45
CA ASP A 198 8.42 -7.66 12.03
C ASP A 198 8.07 -9.12 11.72
N ARG A 199 8.73 -10.09 12.37
CA ARG A 199 8.46 -11.53 12.21
C ARG A 199 7.03 -11.91 12.55
N ILE A 200 6.39 -11.20 13.48
CA ILE A 200 4.99 -11.45 13.84
C ILE A 200 4.09 -11.01 12.68
N VAL A 201 4.29 -9.80 12.15
CA VAL A 201 3.55 -9.31 10.97
C VAL A 201 3.78 -10.22 9.75
N LEU A 202 5.03 -10.58 9.47
CA LEU A 202 5.42 -11.51 8.40
C LEU A 202 4.66 -12.83 8.51
N LYS A 203 4.61 -13.42 9.71
CA LYS A 203 3.93 -14.68 9.97
C LYS A 203 2.43 -14.57 9.71
N ASP A 204 1.78 -13.53 10.22
CA ASP A 204 0.33 -13.36 10.05
C ASP A 204 -0.03 -13.06 8.59
N VAL A 205 0.77 -12.24 7.89
CA VAL A 205 0.58 -11.96 6.46
C VAL A 205 0.79 -13.22 5.63
N GLU A 206 1.86 -13.99 5.86
CA GLU A 206 2.15 -15.25 5.14
C GLU A 206 1.04 -16.30 5.37
N ALA A 207 0.57 -16.42 6.62
CA ALA A 207 -0.55 -17.29 6.98
C ALA A 207 -1.90 -16.82 6.40
N PHE A 208 -1.91 -15.61 5.82
CA PHE A 208 -3.11 -14.91 5.41
C PHE A 208 -4.11 -14.83 6.58
N ASP A 209 -3.68 -14.41 7.77
CA ASP A 209 -4.51 -14.36 8.99
C ASP A 209 -4.66 -12.90 9.47
N GLU A 210 -5.68 -12.21 8.97
CA GLU A 210 -5.94 -10.81 9.29
C GLU A 210 -6.42 -10.61 10.73
N GLU A 211 -7.07 -11.61 11.32
CA GLU A 211 -7.58 -11.52 12.69
C GLU A 211 -6.44 -11.66 13.70
N SER A 212 -5.51 -12.61 13.47
CA SER A 212 -4.26 -12.70 14.26
C SER A 212 -3.45 -11.41 14.15
N LEU A 213 -3.26 -10.89 12.94
CA LEU A 213 -2.55 -9.62 12.74
C LEU A 213 -3.19 -8.48 13.52
N LEU A 214 -4.51 -8.31 13.40
CA LEU A 214 -5.24 -7.26 14.09
C LEU A 214 -5.13 -7.39 15.61
N MET A 215 -5.24 -8.60 16.16
CA MET A 215 -5.05 -8.85 17.60
C MET A 215 -3.62 -8.54 18.07
N ASN A 216 -2.61 -8.88 17.27
CA ASN A 216 -1.21 -8.59 17.59
C ASN A 216 -0.90 -7.08 17.56
N LEU A 217 -1.53 -6.34 16.65
CA LEU A 217 -1.46 -4.88 16.60
C LEU A 217 -2.19 -4.23 17.78
N GLU A 218 -3.39 -4.70 18.14
CA GLU A 218 -4.17 -4.17 19.27
C GLU A 218 -3.49 -4.40 20.63
N ASN A 219 -2.69 -5.47 20.75
CA ASN A 219 -1.96 -5.81 21.97
C ASN A 219 -0.50 -5.33 21.95
N ASP A 220 -0.13 -4.45 21.03
CA ASP A 220 1.23 -3.90 20.86
C ASP A 220 2.33 -4.99 20.76
N SER A 221 1.96 -6.19 20.29
CA SER A 221 2.89 -7.31 20.10
C SER A 221 3.55 -7.26 18.73
N ALA A 222 3.01 -6.49 17.80
CA ALA A 222 3.56 -6.22 16.48
C ALA A 222 3.36 -4.73 16.13
N GLU A 223 4.20 -4.21 15.24
CA GLU A 223 4.15 -2.82 14.81
C GLU A 223 4.18 -2.72 13.28
N ALA A 224 3.29 -1.91 12.73
CA ALA A 224 3.29 -1.50 11.32
C ALA A 224 2.53 -0.18 11.19
N CYS A 225 3.12 0.83 10.55
CA CYS A 225 2.46 2.13 10.41
C CYS A 225 1.14 2.03 9.63
N GLY A 226 1.05 1.08 8.69
CA GLY A 226 -0.13 0.72 7.93
C GLY A 226 -0.67 -0.66 8.30
N GLY A 227 -0.60 -1.06 9.58
CA GLY A 227 -1.18 -2.32 10.06
C GLY A 227 -2.68 -2.45 9.76
N GLY A 228 -3.46 -1.39 9.99
CA GLY A 228 -4.88 -1.33 9.60
C GLY A 228 -5.10 -1.50 8.09
N PRO A 229 -4.41 -0.75 7.21
CA PRO A 229 -4.40 -0.99 5.78
C PRO A 229 -4.12 -2.44 5.37
N ILE A 230 -3.12 -3.10 5.99
CA ILE A 230 -2.82 -4.51 5.73
C ILE A 230 -4.03 -5.38 6.09
N VAL A 231 -4.58 -5.22 7.30
CA VAL A 231 -5.76 -5.95 7.78
C VAL A 231 -6.96 -5.77 6.85
N VAL A 232 -7.28 -4.51 6.48
CA VAL A 232 -8.39 -4.16 5.58
C VAL A 232 -8.24 -4.86 4.23
N VAL A 233 -7.06 -4.78 3.62
CA VAL A 233 -6.79 -5.38 2.31
C VAL A 233 -6.86 -6.90 2.39
N MET A 234 -6.25 -7.52 3.41
CA MET A 234 -6.32 -8.96 3.61
C MET A 234 -7.77 -9.44 3.75
N LYS A 235 -8.54 -8.79 4.62
CA LYS A 235 -9.94 -9.11 4.87
C LYS A 235 -10.79 -9.01 3.60
N ALA A 236 -10.68 -7.87 2.90
CA ALA A 236 -11.44 -7.65 1.67
C ALA A 236 -11.07 -8.65 0.58
N LEU A 237 -9.78 -8.97 0.43
CA LEU A 237 -9.30 -9.92 -0.56
C LEU A 237 -9.78 -11.35 -0.30
N LYS A 238 -9.81 -11.79 0.95
CA LYS A 238 -10.39 -13.10 1.32
C LYS A 238 -11.83 -13.22 0.88
N GLU A 239 -12.65 -12.23 1.21
CA GLU A 239 -14.07 -12.21 0.83
C GLU A 239 -14.29 -12.08 -0.68
N LEU A 240 -13.35 -11.44 -1.40
CA LEU A 240 -13.33 -11.36 -2.87
C LEU A 240 -12.72 -12.61 -3.54
N GLY A 241 -12.34 -13.63 -2.76
CA GLY A 241 -11.93 -14.95 -3.26
C GLY A 241 -10.43 -15.21 -3.33
N ALA A 242 -9.56 -14.27 -2.93
CA ALA A 242 -8.15 -14.57 -2.74
C ALA A 242 -7.98 -15.59 -1.60
N ASN A 243 -7.08 -16.55 -1.77
CA ASN A 243 -6.93 -17.67 -0.85
C ASN A 243 -5.48 -18.07 -0.59
N ARG A 244 -4.53 -17.25 -1.05
CA ARG A 244 -3.10 -17.42 -0.83
C ARG A 244 -2.43 -16.09 -0.55
N SER A 245 -1.44 -16.13 0.32
CA SER A 245 -0.48 -15.07 0.58
C SER A 245 0.92 -15.63 0.39
N GLN A 246 1.86 -14.77 0.00
CA GLN A 246 3.27 -15.11 -0.14
C GLN A 246 4.12 -13.87 0.13
N ILE A 247 5.07 -13.96 1.06
CA ILE A 247 6.14 -12.98 1.25
C ILE A 247 7.06 -13.07 0.03
N LEU A 248 7.23 -11.94 -0.65
CA LEU A 248 8.11 -11.81 -1.81
C LEU A 248 9.49 -11.37 -1.38
N PHE A 249 9.55 -10.40 -0.47
CA PHE A 249 10.81 -9.87 0.03
C PHE A 249 10.62 -9.17 1.36
N TYR A 250 11.65 -9.23 2.20
CA TYR A 250 11.73 -8.52 3.48
C TYR A 250 13.16 -8.05 3.71
N CYS A 251 13.30 -6.81 4.15
CA CYS A 251 14.53 -6.27 4.71
C CYS A 251 14.20 -5.12 5.66
N ASN A 252 15.21 -4.54 6.31
CA ASN A 252 15.07 -3.28 7.02
C ASN A 252 16.13 -2.26 6.55
N SER A 253 15.96 -1.00 6.97
CA SER A 253 16.90 0.08 6.63
C SER A 253 18.35 -0.19 7.03
N GLY A 254 18.59 -1.04 8.03
CA GLY A 254 19.93 -1.44 8.45
C GLY A 254 20.62 -2.39 7.47
N ASP A 255 19.85 -3.20 6.73
CA ASP A 255 20.38 -4.04 5.64
C ASP A 255 20.84 -3.19 4.45
N VAL A 256 20.23 -2.03 4.27
CA VAL A 256 20.51 -1.10 3.17
C VAL A 256 21.63 -0.12 3.51
N THR A 257 21.62 0.42 4.73
CA THR A 257 22.54 1.50 5.15
C THR A 257 23.71 1.03 5.99
N GLY A 258 23.63 -0.17 6.57
CA GLY A 258 24.58 -0.69 7.56
C GLY A 258 24.37 -0.16 8.99
N LYS A 259 23.46 0.80 9.23
CA LYS A 259 23.16 1.35 10.56
C LYS A 259 22.06 0.53 11.26
N LYS A 260 22.32 0.09 12.49
CA LYS A 260 21.50 -0.94 13.19
C LYS A 260 20.92 -0.49 14.54
N ASP A 261 21.10 0.78 14.89
CA ASP A 261 20.69 1.41 16.14
C ASP A 261 19.22 1.85 16.15
N GLY A 262 18.65 2.14 14.99
CA GLY A 262 17.23 2.44 14.80
C GLY A 262 16.83 2.16 13.36
N VAL A 263 16.18 1.03 13.11
CA VAL A 263 15.82 0.59 11.76
C VAL A 263 14.33 0.66 11.50
N VAL A 264 13.95 0.68 10.22
CA VAL A 264 12.56 0.54 9.78
C VAL A 264 12.43 -0.72 8.93
N GLY A 265 11.45 -1.57 9.25
CA GLY A 265 11.18 -2.80 8.51
C GLY A 265 10.38 -2.59 7.24
N TYR A 266 10.66 -3.36 6.19
CA TYR A 266 10.01 -3.28 4.88
C TYR A 266 9.58 -4.67 4.42
N LEU A 267 8.30 -4.82 4.07
CA LEU A 267 7.74 -6.06 3.55
C LEU A 267 7.12 -5.83 2.18
N SER A 268 7.35 -6.77 1.26
CA SER A 268 6.50 -6.97 0.11
C SER A 268 5.88 -8.36 0.13
N ALA A 269 4.56 -8.42 0.00
CA ALA A 269 3.79 -9.65 -0.07
C ALA A 269 2.78 -9.60 -1.22
N ALA A 270 2.42 -10.76 -1.76
CA ALA A 270 1.40 -10.91 -2.78
C ALA A 270 0.24 -11.78 -2.30
N PHE A 271 -0.97 -11.36 -2.67
CA PHE A 271 -2.20 -12.12 -2.45
C PHE A 271 -2.74 -12.61 -3.78
N THR A 272 -2.98 -13.92 -3.88
CA THR A 272 -3.48 -14.54 -5.11
C THR A 272 -4.73 -15.37 -4.88
N GLN A 273 -5.49 -15.53 -5.96
CA GLN A 273 -6.60 -16.46 -6.05
C GLN A 273 -6.14 -17.66 -6.88
N LYS A 274 -6.15 -18.86 -6.30
CA LYS A 274 -5.90 -20.09 -7.04
C LYS A 274 -7.01 -20.27 -8.09
N ASN A 275 -6.59 -20.47 -9.35
CA ASN A 275 -7.48 -20.83 -10.47
C ASN A 275 -8.03 -22.24 -10.29
#